data_AF-A0AAU1D209-F1
#
_entry.id   AF-A0AAU1D209-F1
#
_cell.length_a   1.000
_cell.length_b   1.000
_cell.length_c   1.000
_cell.angle_alpha   90.00
_cell.angle_beta   90.00
_cell.angle_gamma   90.00
#
_symmetry.space_group_name_H-M   'P 1'
#
loop_
_entity.id
_entity.type
_entity.pdbx_description
1 polymer ?
#
loop_
_entity_poly.entity_id
_entity_poly.type
_entity_poly.pdbx_seq_one_letter_code
_entity_poly.pdbx_strand_id
1 'polypeptide(L)'
;MSRALVGWARRVAEAELSGPLPRRWAHSEGVAQRAAALARVLGDDADLLVSAAVLHDVGYAPRLAATGFHPLDGARFLRDEHRADERLVRLVANHSFALLEAEERALVEVLEAEFPLLEEPRLVDALVYCDMTTTPDGERTTAEERVAEIVGRYGAESVVGRFIRRASPEIFTAVERVEAALEAQPR
;
A
#
# COMPACT_ATOMS: atom_id res chain seq x y z
N MET A 1 12.42 13.74 -13.72
CA MET A 1 10.97 13.57 -13.94
C MET A 1 10.19 13.22 -12.66
N SER A 2 10.72 13.44 -11.46
CA SER A 2 10.27 12.68 -10.29
C SER A 2 9.22 13.42 -9.42
N ARG A 3 9.39 14.73 -9.17
CA ARG A 3 8.43 15.54 -8.35
C ARG A 3 7.02 15.68 -8.92
N ALA A 4 6.88 15.57 -10.24
CA ALA A 4 5.60 15.70 -10.94
C ALA A 4 4.69 14.48 -10.69
N LEU A 5 5.28 13.28 -10.62
CA LEU A 5 4.56 12.04 -10.34
C LEU A 5 3.96 12.07 -8.92
N VAL A 6 4.78 12.39 -7.92
CA VAL A 6 4.33 12.51 -6.52
C VAL A 6 3.22 13.56 -6.36
N GLY A 7 3.38 14.72 -7.02
CA GLY A 7 2.37 15.77 -6.99
C GLY A 7 1.06 15.36 -7.65
N TRP A 8 1.11 14.60 -8.76
CA TRP A 8 -0.08 14.04 -9.40
C TRP A 8 -0.75 12.98 -8.52
N ALA A 9 0.00 12.02 -7.98
CA ALA A 9 -0.51 10.94 -7.14
C ALA A 9 -1.25 11.49 -5.91
N ARG A 10 -0.68 12.51 -5.26
CA ARG A 10 -1.34 13.21 -4.13
C ARG A 10 -2.66 13.84 -4.53
N ARG A 11 -2.72 14.58 -5.65
CA ARG A 11 -3.97 15.20 -6.11
C ARG A 11 -5.06 14.16 -6.43
N VAL A 12 -4.67 13.04 -7.02
CA VAL A 12 -5.60 11.93 -7.31
C VAL A 12 -6.13 11.32 -6.02
N ALA A 13 -5.25 10.93 -5.10
CA ALA A 13 -5.66 10.36 -3.81
C ALA A 13 -6.51 11.34 -2.99
N GLU A 14 -6.13 12.62 -2.93
CA GLU A 14 -6.86 13.66 -2.21
C GLU A 14 -8.28 13.84 -2.77
N ALA A 15 -8.43 13.89 -4.11
CA ALA A 15 -9.73 14.02 -4.75
C ALA A 15 -10.68 12.87 -4.42
N GLU A 16 -10.15 11.65 -4.27
CA GLU A 16 -10.94 10.45 -4.01
C GLU A 16 -11.18 10.16 -2.52
N LEU A 17 -10.26 10.57 -1.64
CA LEU A 17 -10.27 10.16 -0.23
C LEU A 17 -10.60 11.29 0.75
N SER A 18 -10.16 12.53 0.51
CA SER A 18 -10.19 13.60 1.54
C SER A 18 -11.61 13.94 2.03
N GLY A 19 -12.58 13.95 1.11
CA GLY A 19 -13.99 14.18 1.41
C GLY A 19 -14.69 12.96 2.03
N PRO A 20 -14.79 11.83 1.31
CA PRO A 20 -15.59 10.68 1.77
C PRO A 20 -14.92 9.86 2.86
N LEU A 21 -13.58 9.87 2.96
CA LEU A 21 -12.80 9.00 3.82
C LEU A 21 -11.61 9.76 4.47
N PRO A 22 -11.87 10.84 5.25
CA PRO A 22 -10.82 11.74 5.75
C PRO A 22 -9.76 11.03 6.61
N ARG A 23 -10.17 10.02 7.39
CA ARG A 23 -9.25 9.19 8.18
C ARG A 23 -8.32 8.37 7.29
N ARG A 24 -8.85 7.80 6.19
CA ARG A 24 -8.03 7.04 5.25
C ARG A 24 -7.10 7.95 4.46
N TRP A 25 -7.55 9.15 4.11
CA TRP A 25 -6.67 10.18 3.54
C TRP A 25 -5.48 10.48 4.47
N ALA A 26 -5.73 10.71 5.76
CA ALA A 26 -4.67 10.91 6.76
C ALA A 26 -3.70 9.72 6.84
N HIS A 27 -4.22 8.49 6.82
CA HIS A 27 -3.40 7.28 6.73
C HIS A 27 -2.51 7.29 5.47
N SER A 28 -3.07 7.48 4.27
CA SER A 28 -2.32 7.53 3.01
C SER A 28 -1.24 8.62 3.00
N GLU A 29 -1.50 9.78 3.61
CA GLU A 29 -0.49 10.82 3.80
C GLU A 29 0.65 10.37 4.71
N GLY A 30 0.34 9.71 5.83
CA GLY A 30 1.34 9.12 6.74
C GLY A 30 2.22 8.09 6.04
N VAL A 31 1.61 7.17 5.26
CA VAL A 31 2.33 6.15 4.48
C VAL A 31 3.26 6.83 3.46
N ALA A 32 2.81 7.90 2.79
CA ALA A 32 3.64 8.67 1.87
C ALA A 32 4.81 9.39 2.57
N GLN A 33 4.62 9.86 3.81
CA GLN A 33 5.71 10.43 4.61
C GLN A 33 6.75 9.38 5.01
N ARG A 34 6.32 8.15 5.33
CA ARG A 34 7.22 7.01 5.57
C ARG A 34 8.03 6.67 4.32
N ALA A 35 7.38 6.62 3.16
CA ALA A 35 8.03 6.38 1.88
C ALA A 35 9.08 7.43 1.55
N ALA A 36 8.79 8.71 1.81
CA ALA A 36 9.74 9.79 1.57
C ALA A 36 11.01 9.66 2.43
N ALA A 37 10.90 9.10 3.64
CA ALA A 37 12.06 8.82 4.50
C ALA A 37 12.96 7.69 3.96
N LEU A 38 12.47 6.85 3.04
CA LEU A 38 13.23 5.77 2.40
C LEU A 38 13.97 6.22 1.14
N ALA A 39 13.93 7.51 0.76
CA ALA A 39 14.49 7.99 -0.50
C ALA A 39 15.94 7.57 -0.75
N ARG A 40 16.79 7.59 0.30
CA ARG A 40 18.20 7.15 0.19
C ARG A 40 18.35 5.64 0.02
N VAL A 41 17.43 4.85 0.58
CA VAL A 41 17.45 3.39 0.43
C VAL A 41 17.07 3.02 -1.01
N LEU A 42 16.06 3.70 -1.55
CA LEU A 42 15.39 3.36 -2.81
C LEU A 42 15.99 4.05 -4.04
N GLY A 43 16.74 5.15 -3.87
CA GLY A 43 17.38 5.86 -4.99
C GLY A 43 16.35 6.34 -6.01
N ASP A 44 16.50 5.92 -7.26
CA ASP A 44 15.64 6.35 -8.37
C ASP A 44 14.17 5.94 -8.22
N ASP A 45 13.88 4.91 -7.41
CA ASP A 45 12.52 4.43 -7.14
C ASP A 45 11.80 5.19 -6.01
N ALA A 46 12.46 6.16 -5.36
CA ALA A 46 11.89 6.90 -4.24
C ALA A 46 10.54 7.54 -4.57
N ASP A 47 10.44 8.20 -5.74
CA ASP A 47 9.22 8.92 -6.11
C ASP A 47 8.11 7.97 -6.59
N LEU A 48 8.47 6.81 -7.15
CA LEU A 48 7.52 5.73 -7.43
C LEU A 48 6.94 5.18 -6.14
N LEU A 49 7.79 4.90 -5.13
CA LEU A 49 7.35 4.43 -3.82
C LEU A 49 6.42 5.45 -3.13
N VAL A 50 6.78 6.74 -3.10
CA VAL A 50 5.94 7.78 -2.49
C VAL A 50 4.59 7.89 -3.21
N SER A 51 4.57 7.73 -4.52
CA SER A 51 3.35 7.77 -5.32
C SER A 51 2.47 6.54 -5.06
N ALA A 52 3.06 5.34 -4.99
CA ALA A 52 2.35 4.12 -4.61
C ALA A 52 1.80 4.22 -3.18
N ALA A 53 2.61 4.72 -2.25
CA ALA A 53 2.25 4.91 -0.86
C ALA A 53 1.02 5.81 -0.66
N VAL A 54 0.90 6.93 -1.38
CA VAL A 54 -0.29 7.79 -1.26
C VAL A 54 -1.51 7.22 -1.98
N LEU A 55 -1.31 6.37 -3.00
CA LEU A 55 -2.37 5.80 -3.83
C LEU A 55 -2.85 4.40 -3.40
N HIS A 56 -2.11 3.68 -2.55
CA HIS A 56 -2.35 2.25 -2.27
C HIS A 56 -3.79 1.96 -1.84
N ASP A 57 -4.38 2.90 -1.11
CA ASP A 57 -5.71 2.81 -0.52
C ASP A 57 -6.80 3.53 -1.33
N VAL A 58 -6.48 4.06 -2.52
CA VAL A 58 -7.42 4.86 -3.33
C VAL A 58 -8.68 4.07 -3.69
N GLY A 59 -8.56 2.76 -3.89
CA GLY A 59 -9.68 1.89 -4.25
C GLY A 59 -10.75 1.74 -3.16
N TYR A 60 -10.53 2.28 -1.96
CA TYR A 60 -11.59 2.39 -0.95
C TYR A 60 -12.61 3.49 -1.25
N ALA A 61 -12.28 4.44 -2.12
CA ALA A 61 -13.18 5.53 -2.46
C ALA A 61 -14.53 4.98 -2.93
N PRO A 62 -15.68 5.44 -2.39
CA PRO A 62 -16.98 4.81 -2.65
C PRO A 62 -17.35 4.70 -4.13
N ARG A 63 -16.91 5.64 -4.97
CA ARG A 63 -17.18 5.61 -6.42
C ARG A 63 -16.37 4.57 -7.19
N LEU A 64 -15.29 4.06 -6.60
CA LEU A 64 -14.36 3.11 -7.22
C LEU A 64 -14.64 1.66 -6.81
N ALA A 65 -15.41 1.45 -5.73
CA ALA A 65 -15.73 0.13 -5.19
C ALA A 65 -16.60 -0.68 -6.16
N ALA A 66 -15.96 -1.47 -7.04
CA ALA A 66 -16.60 -2.34 -8.01
C ALA A 66 -16.62 -3.80 -7.54
N THR A 67 -15.54 -4.25 -6.90
CA THR A 67 -15.42 -5.61 -6.35
C THR A 67 -15.48 -5.62 -4.83
N GLY A 68 -15.28 -4.47 -4.19
CA GLY A 68 -15.15 -4.36 -2.73
C GLY A 68 -13.78 -4.85 -2.23
N PHE A 69 -12.82 -5.01 -3.13
CA PHE A 69 -11.42 -5.33 -2.87
C PHE A 69 -10.56 -4.16 -3.36
N HIS A 70 -10.18 -3.28 -2.43
CA HIS A 70 -9.58 -1.99 -2.76
C HIS A 70 -8.25 -2.06 -3.55
N PRO A 71 -7.37 -3.07 -3.43
CA PRO A 71 -6.16 -3.12 -4.24
C PRO A 71 -6.50 -3.28 -5.72
N LEU A 72 -7.43 -4.19 -6.04
CA LEU A 72 -7.87 -4.44 -7.41
C LEU A 72 -8.65 -3.25 -7.98
N ASP A 73 -9.60 -2.71 -7.21
CA ASP A 73 -10.44 -1.59 -7.64
C ASP A 73 -9.60 -0.32 -7.87
N GLY A 74 -8.64 -0.04 -6.97
CA GLY A 74 -7.70 1.08 -7.10
C GLY A 74 -6.75 0.92 -8.28
N ALA A 75 -6.21 -0.27 -8.50
CA ALA A 75 -5.33 -0.55 -9.63
C ALA A 75 -6.05 -0.39 -10.98
N ARG A 76 -7.27 -0.90 -11.11
CA ARG A 76 -8.09 -0.70 -12.31
C ARG A 76 -8.39 0.77 -12.55
N PHE A 77 -8.77 1.52 -11.53
CA PHE A 77 -8.97 2.97 -11.63
C PHE A 77 -7.73 3.69 -12.18
N LEU A 78 -6.55 3.39 -11.62
CA LEU A 78 -5.29 4.00 -12.06
C LEU A 78 -4.91 3.62 -13.49
N ARG A 79 -5.12 2.36 -13.88
CA ARG A 79 -4.89 1.88 -15.26
C ARG A 79 -5.87 2.52 -16.25
N ASP A 80 -7.15 2.58 -15.89
CA ASP A 80 -8.22 2.81 -16.84
C ASP A 80 -8.58 4.30 -16.99
N GLU A 81 -8.66 5.04 -15.90
CA GLU A 81 -8.97 6.48 -15.91
C GLU A 81 -7.71 7.35 -16.04
N HIS A 82 -6.59 6.92 -15.42
CA HIS A 82 -5.37 7.73 -15.38
C HIS A 82 -4.26 7.28 -16.33
N ARG A 83 -4.35 6.08 -16.91
CA ARG A 83 -3.27 5.50 -17.75
C ARG A 83 -1.91 5.54 -17.03
N ALA A 84 -1.94 5.26 -15.74
CA ALA A 84 -0.76 5.32 -14.88
C ALA A 84 0.29 4.28 -15.28
N ASP A 85 1.53 4.52 -14.86
CA ASP A 85 2.65 3.61 -15.08
C ASP A 85 2.37 2.19 -14.54
N GLU A 86 2.80 1.17 -15.29
CA GLU A 86 2.50 -0.23 -14.96
C GLU A 86 3.12 -0.67 -13.63
N ARG A 87 4.34 -0.20 -13.29
CA ARG A 87 4.99 -0.55 -12.01
C ARG A 87 4.19 0.03 -10.85
N LEU A 88 3.72 1.28 -10.99
CA LEU A 88 2.87 1.93 -9.99
C LEU A 88 1.56 1.17 -9.79
N VAL A 89 0.87 0.83 -10.88
CA VAL A 89 -0.41 0.12 -10.81
C VAL A 89 -0.23 -1.27 -10.18
N ARG A 90 0.83 -2.00 -10.52
CA ARG A 90 1.12 -3.32 -9.94
C ARG A 90 1.48 -3.25 -8.46
N LEU A 91 2.18 -2.20 -8.02
CA LEU A 91 2.42 -1.94 -6.59
C LEU A 91 1.10 -1.70 -5.84
N VAL A 92 0.21 -0.87 -6.38
CA VAL A 92 -1.10 -0.62 -5.77
C VAL A 92 -1.96 -1.88 -5.76
N ALA A 93 -1.95 -2.69 -6.83
CA ALA A 93 -2.72 -3.92 -6.90
C ALA A 93 -2.28 -4.99 -5.87
N ASN A 94 -0.98 -5.04 -5.57
CA ASN A 94 -0.36 -6.11 -4.79
C ASN A 94 0.15 -5.65 -3.41
N HIS A 95 -0.20 -4.44 -2.96
CA HIS A 95 0.31 -3.92 -1.70
C HIS A 95 -0.07 -4.80 -0.51
N SER A 96 0.79 -4.80 0.50
CA SER A 96 0.53 -5.42 1.81
C SER A 96 0.07 -6.88 1.75
N PHE A 97 0.55 -7.65 0.77
CA PHE A 97 0.18 -9.06 0.52
C PHE A 97 -1.25 -9.28 0.04
N ALA A 98 -1.80 -8.32 -0.73
CA ALA A 98 -3.15 -8.37 -1.31
C ALA A 98 -3.54 -9.71 -1.96
N LEU A 99 -2.60 -10.48 -2.52
CA LEU A 99 -2.87 -11.80 -3.08
C LEU A 99 -3.51 -12.78 -2.07
N LEU A 100 -3.09 -12.72 -0.80
CA LEU A 100 -3.64 -13.55 0.27
C LEU A 100 -5.09 -13.14 0.61
N GLU A 101 -5.40 -11.84 0.55
CA GLU A 101 -6.79 -11.37 0.68
C GLU A 101 -7.64 -11.72 -0.55
N ALA A 102 -7.04 -11.68 -1.75
CA ALA A 102 -7.70 -12.08 -2.97
C ALA A 102 -8.15 -13.56 -2.91
N GLU A 103 -7.39 -14.43 -2.24
CA GLU A 103 -7.78 -15.83 -2.01
C GLU A 103 -9.04 -15.95 -1.15
N GLU A 104 -9.10 -15.20 -0.04
CA GLU A 104 -10.29 -15.12 0.82
C GLU A 104 -11.53 -14.59 0.09
N ARG A 105 -11.34 -13.93 -1.05
CA ARG A 105 -12.37 -13.31 -1.89
C ARG A 105 -12.62 -14.05 -3.20
N ALA A 106 -11.90 -15.14 -3.49
CA ALA A 106 -11.93 -15.85 -4.78
C ALA A 106 -11.63 -14.92 -5.99
N LEU A 107 -10.63 -14.05 -5.86
CA LEU A 107 -10.19 -13.08 -6.87
C LEU A 107 -8.71 -13.25 -7.27
N VAL A 108 -8.04 -14.34 -6.87
CA VAL A 108 -6.62 -14.58 -7.15
C VAL A 108 -6.35 -14.56 -8.65
N GLU A 109 -7.10 -15.35 -9.42
CA GLU A 109 -6.90 -15.50 -10.86
C GLU A 109 -7.11 -14.17 -11.60
N VAL A 110 -8.05 -13.35 -11.12
CA VAL A 110 -8.32 -12.02 -11.68
C VAL A 110 -7.18 -11.06 -11.36
N LEU A 111 -6.73 -11.03 -10.10
CA LEU A 111 -5.64 -10.15 -9.67
C LEU A 111 -4.34 -10.48 -10.41
N GLU A 112 -3.98 -11.76 -10.48
CA GLU A 112 -2.74 -12.21 -11.15
C GLU A 112 -2.77 -11.97 -12.66
N ALA A 113 -3.92 -12.19 -13.31
CA ALA A 113 -4.05 -11.96 -14.75
C ALA A 113 -3.97 -10.48 -15.12
N GLU A 114 -4.53 -9.58 -14.30
CA GLU A 114 -4.54 -8.14 -14.60
C GLU A 114 -3.29 -7.42 -14.09
N PHE A 115 -2.77 -7.83 -12.93
CA PHE A 115 -1.72 -7.13 -12.20
C PHE A 115 -0.75 -8.13 -11.55
N PRO A 116 0.09 -8.83 -12.33
CA PRO A 116 1.04 -9.78 -11.80
C PRO A 116 2.00 -9.11 -10.80
N LEU A 117 2.47 -9.88 -9.82
CA LEU A 117 3.42 -9.40 -8.81
C LEU A 117 4.63 -8.73 -9.46
N LEU A 118 5.08 -7.61 -8.88
CA LEU A 118 6.27 -6.92 -9.35
C LEU A 118 7.52 -7.66 -8.86
N GLU A 119 8.42 -8.02 -9.76
CA GLU A 119 9.68 -8.75 -9.47
C GLU A 119 10.77 -7.82 -8.88
N GLU A 120 10.37 -6.94 -7.97
CA GLU A 120 11.21 -5.93 -7.35
C GLU A 120 11.02 -5.96 -5.82
N PRO A 121 11.53 -7.01 -5.15
CA PRO A 121 11.20 -7.29 -3.75
C PRO A 121 11.56 -6.14 -2.80
N ARG A 122 12.62 -5.39 -3.10
CA ARG A 122 13.03 -4.23 -2.29
C ARG A 122 12.02 -3.09 -2.31
N LEU A 123 11.35 -2.87 -3.45
CA LEU A 123 10.32 -1.84 -3.61
C LEU A 123 8.99 -2.30 -3.00
N VAL A 124 8.64 -3.57 -3.17
CA VAL A 124 7.47 -4.20 -2.54
C VAL A 124 7.60 -4.16 -1.01
N ASP A 125 8.73 -4.62 -0.46
CA ASP A 125 9.00 -4.58 0.99
C ASP A 125 8.93 -3.16 1.53
N ALA A 126 9.44 -2.17 0.78
CA ALA A 126 9.37 -0.77 1.18
C ALA A 126 7.93 -0.26 1.28
N LEU A 127 7.03 -0.65 0.36
CA LEU A 127 5.63 -0.27 0.43
C LEU A 127 4.92 -0.96 1.61
N VAL A 128 5.17 -2.26 1.81
CA VAL A 128 4.68 -3.01 2.98
C VAL A 128 5.12 -2.34 4.28
N TYR A 129 6.40 -2.00 4.40
CA TYR A 129 6.94 -1.31 5.56
C TYR A 129 6.27 0.03 5.80
N CYS A 130 6.03 0.82 4.76
CA CYS A 130 5.39 2.13 4.90
C CYS A 130 3.95 2.00 5.41
N ASP A 131 3.15 1.10 4.84
CA ASP A 131 1.76 0.87 5.25
C ASP A 131 1.70 0.28 6.67
N MET A 132 2.43 -0.81 6.88
CA MET A 132 2.38 -1.58 8.12
C MET A 132 3.06 -0.91 9.31
N THR A 133 3.73 0.23 9.13
CA THR A 133 4.27 1.07 10.22
C THR A 133 3.57 2.42 10.35
N THR A 134 2.38 2.56 9.74
CA THR A 134 1.56 3.78 9.80
C THR A 134 0.17 3.48 10.35
N THR A 135 -0.25 4.24 11.36
CA THR A 135 -1.59 4.11 11.94
C THR A 135 -2.68 4.61 10.99
N PRO A 136 -3.94 4.30 11.26
CA PRO A 136 -5.10 4.83 10.54
C PRO A 136 -5.22 6.35 10.56
N ASP A 137 -4.53 7.03 11.46
CA ASP A 137 -4.54 8.49 11.58
C ASP A 137 -3.25 9.12 11.00
N GLY A 138 -2.40 8.32 10.35
CA GLY A 138 -1.17 8.78 9.68
C GLY A 138 0.08 8.81 10.58
N GLU A 139 -0.05 8.40 11.84
CA GLU A 139 1.04 8.41 12.81
C GLU A 139 1.95 7.18 12.70
N ARG A 140 3.15 7.24 13.28
CA ARG A 140 4.07 6.08 13.31
C ARG A 140 3.61 5.04 14.35
N THR A 141 3.83 3.76 14.02
CA THR A 141 3.59 2.60 14.91
C THR A 141 4.52 1.45 14.51
N THR A 142 4.54 0.36 15.28
CA THR A 142 5.24 -0.87 14.88
C THR A 142 4.33 -1.77 14.04
N ALA A 143 4.94 -2.71 13.32
CA ALA A 143 4.18 -3.67 12.51
C ALA A 143 3.28 -4.58 13.36
N GLU A 144 3.75 -4.97 14.55
CA GLU A 144 3.00 -5.80 15.49
C GLU A 144 1.78 -5.05 16.04
N GLU A 145 1.97 -3.79 16.46
CA GLU A 145 0.88 -2.93 16.90
C GLU A 145 -0.13 -2.71 15.78
N ARG A 146 0.34 -2.48 14.54
CA ARG A 146 -0.52 -2.30 13.38
C ARG A 146 -1.34 -3.55 13.05
N VAL A 147 -0.73 -4.72 13.04
CA VAL A 147 -1.42 -6.00 12.82
C VAL A 147 -2.45 -6.24 13.92
N ALA A 148 -2.08 -6.03 15.19
CA ALA A 148 -2.99 -6.20 16.32
C ALA A 148 -4.18 -5.24 16.23
N GLU A 149 -3.95 -3.99 15.82
CA GLU A 149 -4.99 -2.99 15.59
C GLU A 149 -5.97 -3.43 14.48
N ILE A 150 -5.45 -3.90 13.34
CA ILE A 150 -6.29 -4.37 12.22
C ILE A 150 -7.16 -5.55 12.66
N VAL A 151 -6.58 -6.55 13.36
CA VAL A 151 -7.34 -7.70 13.88
C VAL A 151 -8.39 -7.24 14.90
N GLY A 152 -8.06 -6.31 15.79
CA GLY A 152 -9.00 -5.78 16.77
C GLY A 152 -10.16 -5.01 16.14
N ARG A 153 -9.90 -4.26 15.07
CA ARG A 153 -10.89 -3.45 14.36
C ARG A 153 -11.87 -4.27 13.54
N TYR A 154 -11.38 -5.24 12.76
CA TYR A 154 -12.21 -6.02 11.84
C TYR A 154 -12.70 -7.35 12.44
N GLY A 155 -12.04 -7.84 13.50
CA GLY A 155 -12.30 -9.14 14.10
C GLY A 155 -11.57 -10.28 13.38
N ALA A 156 -11.10 -11.26 14.15
CA ALA A 156 -10.24 -12.35 13.66
C ALA A 156 -10.88 -13.24 12.59
N GLU A 157 -12.22 -13.33 12.57
CA GLU A 157 -12.99 -14.15 11.64
C GLU A 157 -13.50 -13.37 10.41
N SER A 158 -13.19 -12.07 10.31
CA SER A 158 -13.44 -11.32 9.09
C SER A 158 -12.45 -11.72 7.98
N VAL A 159 -12.77 -11.43 6.73
CA VAL A 159 -11.84 -11.60 5.59
C VAL A 159 -10.51 -10.92 5.88
N VAL A 160 -10.55 -9.65 6.30
CA VAL A 160 -9.36 -8.86 6.66
C VAL A 160 -8.61 -9.48 7.83
N GLY A 161 -9.31 -9.94 8.87
CA GLY A 161 -8.71 -10.56 10.05
C GLY A 161 -8.00 -11.90 9.78
N ARG A 162 -8.57 -12.76 8.94
CA ARG A 162 -7.94 -14.02 8.53
C ARG A 162 -6.72 -13.77 7.66
N PHE A 163 -6.87 -12.92 6.65
CA PHE A 163 -5.80 -12.52 5.75
C PHE A 163 -4.61 -11.92 6.51
N ILE A 164 -4.83 -10.87 7.33
CA ILE A 164 -3.72 -10.15 7.96
C ILE A 164 -2.93 -11.05 8.91
N ARG A 165 -3.61 -11.96 9.62
CA ARG A 165 -2.97 -12.95 10.50
C ARG A 165 -2.12 -13.93 9.71
N ARG A 166 -2.60 -14.37 8.54
CA ARG A 166 -1.84 -15.24 7.64
C ARG A 166 -0.63 -14.52 7.05
N ALA A 167 -0.75 -13.23 6.72
CA ALA A 167 0.33 -12.40 6.17
C ALA A 167 1.35 -11.90 7.22
N SER A 168 1.03 -12.00 8.52
CA SER A 168 1.80 -11.34 9.58
C SER A 168 3.29 -11.73 9.60
N PRO A 169 3.68 -13.01 9.48
CA PRO A 169 5.10 -13.38 9.48
C PRO A 169 5.89 -12.71 8.35
N GLU A 170 5.31 -12.68 7.15
CA GLU A 170 5.93 -12.09 5.96
C GLU A 170 5.95 -10.55 6.03
N ILE A 171 4.94 -9.93 6.63
CA ILE A 171 4.92 -8.49 6.94
C ILE A 171 6.09 -8.14 7.87
N PHE A 172 6.26 -8.88 8.97
CA PHE A 172 7.33 -8.61 9.92
C PHE A 172 8.70 -8.80 9.27
N THR A 173 8.87 -9.87 8.47
CA THR A 173 10.12 -10.09 7.75
C THR A 173 10.42 -8.97 6.73
N ALA A 174 9.41 -8.45 6.03
CA ALA A 174 9.58 -7.32 5.11
C ALA A 174 10.01 -6.05 5.86
N VAL A 175 9.41 -5.79 7.03
CA VAL A 175 9.74 -4.66 7.89
C VAL A 175 11.18 -4.76 8.38
N GLU A 176 11.59 -5.92 8.91
CA GLU A 176 12.97 -6.17 9.36
C GLU A 176 14.00 -5.93 8.25
N ARG A 177 13.73 -6.37 7.01
CA ARG A 177 14.62 -6.14 5.86
C ARG A 177 14.79 -4.65 5.54
N VAL A 178 13.73 -3.86 5.64
CA VAL A 178 13.79 -2.41 5.39
C VAL A 178 14.52 -1.69 6.52
N GLU A 179 14.29 -2.08 7.78
CA GLU A 179 14.99 -1.52 8.94
C GLU A 179 16.50 -1.80 8.90
N ALA A 180 16.90 -3.03 8.59
CA ALA A 180 18.31 -3.38 8.40
C ALA A 180 18.97 -2.55 7.27
N ALA A 181 18.23 -2.29 6.18
CA ALA A 181 18.72 -1.46 5.09
C ALA A 181 18.86 0.03 5.47
N LEU A 182 18.03 0.53 6.41
CA LEU A 182 18.16 1.87 6.96
C LEU A 182 19.36 1.99 7.90
N GLU A 183 19.58 0.99 8.76
CA GLU A 183 20.71 0.95 9.70
C GLU A 183 22.06 0.85 8.98
N ALA A 184 22.11 0.13 7.86
CA ALA A 184 23.30 -0.01 7.03
C ALA A 184 23.71 1.28 6.30
N GLN A 185 22.90 2.34 6.33
CA GLN A 185 23.27 3.60 5.69
C GLN A 185 24.35 4.33 6.49
N PRO A 186 25.43 4.80 5.83
CA PRO A 186 26.40 5.67 6.48
C PRO A 186 25.71 6.98 6.91
N ARG A 187 25.95 7.38 8.17
CA ARG A 187 25.50 8.65 8.76
C ARG A 187 25.94 9.85 7.94
#